data_AF-A0A7S4RSW3-F1
#
_entry.id   AF-A0A7S4RSW3-F1
#
_cell.length_a   1.000
_cell.length_b   1.000
_cell.length_c   1.000
_cell.angle_alpha   90.00
_cell.angle_beta   90.00
_cell.angle_gamma   90.00
#
_symmetry.space_group_name_H-M   'P 1'
#
loop_
_entity.id
_entity.type
_entity.pdbx_description
1 polymer ?
#
loop_
_entity_poly.entity_id
_entity_poly.type
_entity_poly.pdbx_seq_one_letter_code
_entity_poly.pdbx_strand_id
1 'polypeptide(L)'
;SAVLNLTLCILGVTFLYSILHVTFASTPSSTLSSSDIPMLLVGYGFGASFVALFMQLGGGIYTKAADVGADLVGKIEQSIPEDDPRNPATIADLVGDMVGDCVGSSADVFESVAAEIIGAMILGSTLSNEANMPEEVATKFLFFPLIVHAMDIIVSSIGIAFVGGQSTADSNPMIQLQKGYRVALGLSVVGFYIITWWLLEDPENPGSAFKFFGCGITGMVCAYIIVLSTQYYTDYDYRPVQSIAEASTTGHGTNIIVGISVGMKATFIPTITVAIAVLTAYHLGASTGIGEDGRNAGLFGTAVATMGMLSNAVYILSMNNYGPIADNAGGIAEMSMQPEHVRDVTDRLDAAGNVTKAVTKGYSIGSASMACFLLFGAFMDEFSEFAGVPFKSVDIATPEVLIGGLIGSMIIFFFTGLAISAVGRTAHEVRNNVFGGVFYLEQRNMLVE
;
A
#
# COMPACT_ATOMS: atom_id res chain seq x y z
N SER A 1 2.06 -2.50 15.54
CA SER A 1 1.10 -3.12 14.60
C SER A 1 1.78 -3.52 13.29
N ALA A 2 2.51 -2.62 12.60
CA ALA A 2 3.10 -2.90 11.29
C ALA A 2 4.04 -4.12 11.25
N VAL A 3 4.97 -4.22 12.21
CA VAL A 3 5.86 -5.39 12.36
C VAL A 3 5.07 -6.69 12.49
N LEU A 4 4.06 -6.70 13.37
CA LEU A 4 3.20 -7.88 13.58
C LEU A 4 2.45 -8.23 12.29
N ASN A 5 1.94 -7.25 11.57
CA ASN A 5 1.19 -7.45 10.33
C ASN A 5 2.04 -8.19 9.29
N LEU A 6 3.25 -7.68 8.99
CA LEU A 6 4.14 -8.33 8.03
C LEU A 6 4.65 -9.69 8.54
N THR A 7 4.91 -9.81 9.85
CA THR A 7 5.29 -11.09 10.46
C THR A 7 4.19 -12.15 10.24
N LEU A 8 2.91 -11.79 10.43
CA LEU A 8 1.79 -12.71 10.19
C LEU A 8 1.64 -13.07 8.71
N CYS A 9 1.94 -12.15 7.79
CA CYS A 9 1.95 -12.41 6.35
C CYS A 9 2.99 -13.47 6.00
N ILE A 10 4.25 -13.24 6.37
CA ILE A 10 5.37 -14.15 6.09
C ILE A 10 5.13 -15.51 6.75
N LEU A 11 4.70 -15.52 8.01
CA LEU A 11 4.37 -16.77 8.73
C LEU A 11 3.22 -17.50 8.05
N GLY A 12 2.17 -16.79 7.62
CA GLY A 12 1.02 -17.40 6.94
C GLY A 12 1.42 -18.09 5.63
N VAL A 13 2.19 -17.40 4.77
CA VAL A 13 2.70 -17.97 3.51
C VAL A 13 3.64 -19.15 3.79
N THR A 14 4.59 -18.99 4.71
CA THR A 14 5.58 -20.03 5.05
C THR A 14 4.90 -21.28 5.65
N PHE A 15 3.94 -21.07 6.54
CA PHE A 15 3.18 -22.14 7.18
C PHE A 15 2.35 -22.92 6.17
N LEU A 16 1.63 -22.21 5.28
CA LEU A 16 0.84 -22.85 4.24
C LEU A 16 1.73 -23.60 3.24
N TYR A 17 2.84 -22.99 2.81
CA TYR A 17 3.83 -23.67 1.98
C TYR A 17 4.31 -24.97 2.64
N SER A 18 4.67 -24.92 3.92
CA SER A 18 5.17 -26.08 4.66
C SER A 18 4.15 -27.21 4.75
N ILE A 19 2.87 -26.88 5.00
CA ILE A 19 1.78 -27.87 5.01
C ILE A 19 1.61 -28.51 3.64
N LEU A 20 1.59 -27.71 2.57
CA LEU A 20 1.41 -28.21 1.22
C LEU A 20 2.60 -29.06 0.78
N HIS A 21 3.83 -28.66 1.14
CA HIS A 21 5.05 -29.44 0.87
C HIS A 21 5.00 -30.80 1.54
N VAL A 22 4.69 -30.86 2.83
CA VAL A 22 4.57 -32.12 3.56
C VAL A 22 3.45 -32.99 2.98
N THR A 23 2.30 -32.39 2.65
CA THR A 23 1.13 -33.15 2.18
C THR A 23 1.31 -33.69 0.77
N PHE A 24 1.86 -32.89 -0.14
CA PHE A 24 1.83 -33.17 -1.58
C PHE A 24 3.18 -33.46 -2.21
N ALA A 25 4.29 -32.94 -1.65
CA ALA A 25 5.63 -33.08 -2.25
C ALA A 25 6.53 -34.07 -1.50
N SER A 26 6.34 -34.26 -0.18
CA SER A 26 7.24 -35.09 0.65
C SER A 26 7.02 -36.61 0.56
N THR A 27 5.98 -37.06 -0.16
CA THR A 27 5.64 -38.50 -0.25
C THR A 27 6.36 -39.14 -1.45
N PRO A 28 6.97 -40.34 -1.35
CA PRO A 28 7.74 -40.96 -2.45
C PRO A 28 6.98 -41.23 -3.75
N SER A 29 5.65 -41.14 -3.73
CA SER A 29 4.75 -41.29 -4.88
C SER A 29 4.06 -39.97 -5.28
N SER A 30 4.57 -38.83 -4.84
CA SER A 30 4.08 -37.51 -5.23
C SER A 30 4.36 -37.22 -6.71
N THR A 31 3.36 -36.68 -7.39
CA THR A 31 3.48 -36.18 -8.78
C THR A 31 3.86 -34.70 -8.83
N LEU A 32 3.90 -34.00 -7.68
CA LEU A 32 4.14 -32.56 -7.58
C LEU A 32 5.54 -32.30 -7.03
N SER A 33 6.31 -31.50 -7.76
CA SER A 33 7.62 -31.02 -7.35
C SER A 33 7.51 -29.86 -6.35
N SER A 34 8.58 -29.57 -5.61
CA SER A 34 8.63 -28.39 -4.71
C SER A 34 8.36 -27.08 -5.47
N SER A 35 8.70 -27.04 -6.76
CA SER A 35 8.48 -25.90 -7.66
C SER A 35 7.02 -25.67 -8.04
N ASP A 36 6.13 -26.66 -7.89
CA ASP A 36 4.70 -26.54 -8.27
C ASP A 36 3.84 -26.03 -7.11
N ILE A 37 4.36 -26.07 -5.87
CA ILE A 37 3.65 -25.65 -4.66
C ILE A 37 3.23 -24.18 -4.69
N PRO A 38 4.03 -23.21 -5.17
CA PRO A 38 3.65 -21.80 -5.23
C PRO A 38 2.33 -21.56 -5.98
N MET A 39 2.02 -22.36 -7.00
CA MET A 39 0.76 -22.24 -7.74
C MET A 39 -0.45 -22.56 -6.84
N LEU A 40 -0.29 -23.48 -5.89
CA LEU A 40 -1.32 -23.80 -4.90
C LEU A 40 -1.48 -22.70 -3.84
N LEU A 41 -0.50 -21.79 -3.69
CA LEU A 41 -0.56 -20.66 -2.77
C LEU A 41 -1.37 -19.48 -3.33
N VAL A 42 -1.69 -19.44 -4.62
CA VAL A 42 -2.47 -18.35 -5.24
C VAL A 42 -3.80 -18.11 -4.50
N GLY A 43 -4.43 -19.17 -3.98
CA GLY A 43 -5.65 -19.06 -3.16
C GLY A 43 -5.46 -18.25 -1.87
N TYR A 44 -4.25 -18.23 -1.29
CA TYR A 44 -3.92 -17.39 -0.14
C TYR A 44 -3.91 -15.91 -0.52
N GLY A 45 -3.23 -15.57 -1.63
CA GLY A 45 -3.21 -14.21 -2.17
C GLY A 45 -4.62 -13.72 -2.48
N PHE A 46 -5.41 -14.52 -3.21
CA PHE A 46 -6.81 -14.21 -3.51
C PHE A 46 -7.65 -13.99 -2.24
N GLY A 47 -7.51 -14.87 -1.24
CA GLY A 47 -8.22 -14.73 0.04
C GLY A 47 -7.84 -13.46 0.79
N ALA A 48 -6.56 -13.10 0.79
CA ALA A 48 -6.08 -11.84 1.37
C ALA A 48 -6.71 -10.63 0.67
N SER A 49 -6.72 -10.59 -0.67
CA SER A 49 -7.33 -9.49 -1.46
C SER A 49 -8.82 -9.37 -1.26
N PHE A 50 -9.51 -10.50 -1.20
CA PHE A 50 -10.94 -10.52 -0.97
C PHE A 50 -11.30 -9.93 0.40
N VAL A 51 -10.60 -10.35 1.46
CA VAL A 51 -10.83 -9.81 2.81
C VAL A 51 -10.41 -8.35 2.91
N ALA A 52 -9.24 -7.98 2.36
CA ALA A 52 -8.74 -6.60 2.35
C ALA A 52 -9.73 -5.64 1.66
N LEU A 53 -10.33 -6.05 0.53
CA LEU A 53 -11.35 -5.25 -0.16
C LEU A 53 -12.53 -4.90 0.75
N PHE A 54 -13.07 -5.86 1.52
CA PHE A 54 -14.18 -5.60 2.43
C PHE A 54 -13.76 -4.76 3.64
N MET A 55 -12.55 -4.98 4.18
CA MET A 55 -12.04 -4.21 5.30
C MET A 55 -11.81 -2.74 4.92
N GLN A 56 -11.23 -2.50 3.74
CA GLN A 56 -11.01 -1.14 3.22
C GLN A 56 -12.32 -0.45 2.86
N LEU A 57 -13.23 -1.13 2.14
CA LEU A 57 -14.50 -0.52 1.73
C LEU A 57 -15.42 -0.30 2.92
N GLY A 58 -15.58 -1.32 3.77
CA GLY A 58 -16.43 -1.23 4.96
C GLY A 58 -15.90 -0.23 5.98
N GLY A 59 -14.60 -0.30 6.30
CA GLY A 59 -13.96 0.64 7.20
C GLY A 59 -13.94 2.07 6.63
N GLY A 60 -13.65 2.22 5.34
CA GLY A 60 -13.66 3.50 4.63
C GLY A 60 -15.03 4.17 4.59
N ILE A 61 -16.11 3.41 4.37
CA ILE A 61 -17.48 3.93 4.45
C ILE A 61 -17.79 4.38 5.88
N TYR A 62 -17.40 3.58 6.89
CA TYR A 62 -17.65 3.91 8.29
C TYR A 62 -16.95 5.22 8.70
N THR A 63 -15.63 5.31 8.52
CA THR A 63 -14.86 6.50 8.90
C THR A 63 -15.33 7.73 8.15
N LYS A 64 -15.38 7.70 6.81
CA LYS A 64 -15.69 8.91 6.04
C LYS A 64 -17.14 9.37 6.20
N ALA A 65 -18.07 8.48 6.50
CA ALA A 65 -19.44 8.90 6.81
C ALA A 65 -19.57 9.53 8.20
N ALA A 66 -18.83 9.03 9.19
CA ALA A 66 -18.79 9.60 10.54
C ALA A 66 -18.12 10.98 10.53
N ASP A 67 -16.91 11.06 9.97
CA ASP A 67 -16.10 12.28 9.73
C ASP A 67 -16.94 13.38 9.07
N VAL A 68 -17.44 13.14 7.85
CA VAL A 68 -18.26 14.14 7.11
C VAL A 68 -19.53 14.52 7.88
N GLY A 69 -20.17 13.57 8.56
CA GLY A 69 -21.37 13.84 9.36
C GLY A 69 -21.09 14.70 10.59
N ALA A 70 -20.00 14.39 11.31
CA ALA A 70 -19.55 15.11 12.49
C ALA A 70 -19.14 16.53 12.13
N ASP A 71 -18.29 16.70 11.12
CA ASP A 71 -17.73 17.98 10.70
C ASP A 71 -18.78 18.94 10.12
N LEU A 72 -19.68 18.43 9.29
CA LEU A 72 -20.75 19.26 8.71
C LEU A 72 -21.67 19.81 9.80
N VAL A 73 -22.12 18.97 10.74
CA VAL A 73 -23.03 19.44 11.79
C VAL A 73 -22.28 20.30 12.81
N GLY A 74 -21.11 19.84 13.26
CA GLY A 74 -20.34 20.52 14.28
C GLY A 74 -19.82 21.88 13.81
N LYS A 75 -18.92 21.87 12.82
CA LYS A 75 -18.17 23.07 12.40
C LYS A 75 -19.04 24.02 11.58
N ILE A 76 -19.85 23.50 10.66
CA ILE A 76 -20.59 24.34 9.69
C ILE A 76 -21.98 24.73 10.19
N GLU A 77 -22.78 23.77 10.70
CA GLU A 77 -24.16 24.06 11.11
C GLU A 77 -24.26 24.62 12.54
N GLN A 78 -23.47 24.11 13.49
CA GLN A 78 -23.53 24.50 14.91
C GLN A 78 -22.38 25.42 15.37
N SER A 79 -21.33 25.58 14.56
CA SER A 79 -20.14 26.39 14.91
C SER A 79 -19.50 25.98 16.23
N ILE A 80 -19.50 24.68 16.55
CA ILE A 80 -18.74 24.11 17.66
C ILE A 80 -17.38 23.61 17.15
N PRO A 81 -16.36 23.51 18.03
CA PRO A 81 -15.07 22.93 17.69
C PRO A 81 -15.18 21.54 17.04
N GLU A 82 -14.16 21.19 16.26
CA GLU A 82 -13.93 19.83 15.80
C GLU A 82 -13.71 18.91 17.00
N ASP A 83 -14.18 17.66 16.94
CA ASP A 83 -14.11 16.69 18.07
C ASP A 83 -14.76 17.12 19.40
N ASP A 84 -15.66 18.10 19.36
CA ASP A 84 -16.34 18.56 20.57
C ASP A 84 -17.16 17.43 21.24
N PRO A 85 -17.06 17.24 22.56
CA PRO A 85 -17.76 16.14 23.27
C PRO A 85 -19.29 16.25 23.22
N ARG A 86 -19.85 17.40 22.83
CA ARG A 86 -21.29 17.60 22.59
C ARG A 86 -21.75 16.98 21.27
N ASN A 87 -20.84 16.72 20.34
CA ASN A 87 -21.15 16.09 19.07
C ASN A 87 -21.19 14.55 19.22
N PRO A 88 -22.37 13.91 19.15
CA PRO A 88 -22.48 12.46 19.30
C PRO A 88 -21.77 11.66 18.20
N ALA A 89 -21.43 12.29 17.07
CA ALA A 89 -20.71 11.62 15.98
C ALA A 89 -19.20 11.51 16.22
N THR A 90 -18.62 12.30 17.12
CA THR A 90 -17.17 12.31 17.38
C THR A 90 -16.62 10.94 17.79
N ILE A 91 -17.36 10.17 18.61
CA ILE A 91 -16.92 8.81 18.97
C ILE A 91 -16.89 7.89 17.74
N ALA A 92 -17.88 8.00 16.85
CA ALA A 92 -17.92 7.20 15.64
C ALA A 92 -16.79 7.60 14.67
N ASP A 93 -16.43 8.89 14.65
CA ASP A 93 -15.32 9.41 13.86
C ASP A 93 -13.99 8.80 14.29
N LEU A 94 -13.65 8.95 15.58
CA LEU A 94 -12.39 8.45 16.16
C LEU A 94 -12.28 6.91 16.08
N VAL A 95 -13.40 6.19 16.27
CA VAL A 95 -13.46 4.74 16.02
C VAL A 95 -13.23 4.45 14.53
N GLY A 96 -13.78 5.27 13.65
CA GLY A 96 -13.59 5.19 12.21
C GLY A 96 -12.14 5.28 11.80
N ASP A 97 -11.35 6.20 12.35
CA ASP A 97 -9.92 6.31 12.03
C ASP A 97 -9.15 5.01 12.32
N MET A 98 -9.53 4.31 13.40
CA MET A 98 -8.94 3.01 13.73
C MET A 98 -9.41 1.91 12.78
N VAL A 99 -10.71 1.82 12.50
CA VAL A 99 -11.29 0.75 11.66
C VAL A 99 -10.94 0.91 10.18
N GLY A 100 -10.99 2.13 9.66
CA GLY A 100 -10.68 2.45 8.28
C GLY A 100 -9.19 2.72 8.07
N ASP A 101 -8.69 3.84 8.61
CA ASP A 101 -7.38 4.36 8.25
C ASP A 101 -6.22 3.53 8.82
N CYS A 102 -6.40 2.84 9.96
CA CYS A 102 -5.37 1.96 10.55
C CYS A 102 -5.55 0.50 10.11
N VAL A 103 -6.70 -0.10 10.40
CA VAL A 103 -6.97 -1.53 10.12
C VAL A 103 -7.12 -1.81 8.63
N GLY A 104 -7.88 -0.98 7.89
CA GLY A 104 -8.04 -1.11 6.44
C GLY A 104 -6.72 -0.96 5.69
N SER A 105 -5.92 0.05 6.01
CA SER A 105 -4.59 0.25 5.42
C SER A 105 -3.59 -0.86 5.79
N SER A 106 -3.71 -1.43 6.98
CA SER A 106 -2.91 -2.61 7.36
C SER A 106 -3.28 -3.83 6.50
N ALA A 107 -4.57 -4.06 6.25
CA ALA A 107 -5.03 -5.14 5.39
C ALA A 107 -4.58 -4.95 3.92
N ASP A 108 -4.57 -3.69 3.43
CA ASP A 108 -4.07 -3.32 2.11
C ASP A 108 -2.59 -3.72 1.91
N VAL A 109 -1.72 -3.27 2.83
CA VAL A 109 -0.29 -3.58 2.77
C VAL A 109 -0.03 -5.08 2.95
N PHE A 110 -0.78 -5.75 3.84
CA PHE A 110 -0.68 -7.20 4.03
C PHE A 110 -0.93 -7.94 2.73
N GLU A 111 -2.02 -7.60 2.04
CA GLU A 111 -2.34 -8.25 0.78
C GLU A 111 -1.32 -7.95 -0.31
N SER A 112 -0.89 -6.70 -0.45
CA SER A 112 0.08 -6.31 -1.47
C SER A 112 1.39 -7.09 -1.31
N VAL A 113 1.85 -7.30 -0.07
CA VAL A 113 3.03 -8.12 0.20
C VAL A 113 2.74 -9.62 -0.02
N ALA A 114 1.59 -10.13 0.41
CA ALA A 114 1.23 -11.53 0.19
C ALA A 114 1.18 -11.89 -1.31
N ALA A 115 0.52 -11.06 -2.12
CA ALA A 115 0.40 -11.23 -3.56
C ALA A 115 1.77 -11.13 -4.26
N GLU A 116 2.60 -10.19 -3.82
CA GLU A 116 3.97 -10.04 -4.34
C GLU A 116 4.84 -11.27 -4.00
N ILE A 117 4.87 -11.70 -2.73
CA ILE A 117 5.64 -12.89 -2.31
C ILE A 117 5.24 -14.10 -3.15
N ILE A 118 3.94 -14.38 -3.27
CA ILE A 118 3.43 -15.55 -3.99
C ILE A 118 3.75 -15.44 -5.48
N GLY A 119 3.50 -14.30 -6.10
CA GLY A 119 3.79 -14.10 -7.53
C GLY A 119 5.29 -14.21 -7.84
N ALA A 120 6.14 -13.72 -6.94
CA ALA A 120 7.58 -13.86 -7.07
C ALA A 120 8.07 -15.30 -6.84
N MET A 121 7.47 -16.02 -5.90
CA MET A 121 7.74 -17.46 -5.71
C MET A 121 7.41 -18.23 -6.99
N ILE A 122 6.27 -17.94 -7.63
CA ILE A 122 5.87 -18.56 -8.90
C ILE A 122 6.91 -18.24 -9.99
N LEU A 123 7.22 -16.96 -10.22
CA LEU A 123 8.17 -16.57 -11.27
C LEU A 123 9.59 -17.09 -11.01
N GLY A 124 10.06 -17.10 -9.77
CA GLY A 124 11.36 -17.65 -9.40
C GLY A 124 11.43 -19.16 -9.67
N SER A 125 10.32 -19.86 -9.40
CA SER A 125 10.17 -21.29 -9.69
C SER A 125 10.16 -21.56 -11.21
N THR A 126 9.34 -20.82 -11.96
CA THR A 126 9.24 -20.93 -13.43
C THR A 126 10.59 -20.65 -14.10
N LEU A 127 11.29 -19.59 -13.69
CA LEU A 127 12.61 -19.24 -14.22
C LEU A 127 13.65 -20.34 -13.95
N SER A 128 13.67 -20.87 -12.72
CA SER A 128 14.62 -21.92 -12.33
C SER A 128 14.38 -23.22 -13.10
N ASN A 129 13.10 -23.57 -13.32
CA ASN A 129 12.70 -24.75 -14.09
C ASN A 129 13.04 -24.60 -15.58
N GLU A 130 12.76 -23.44 -16.18
CA GLU A 130 13.13 -23.16 -17.58
C GLU A 130 14.65 -23.25 -17.79
N ALA A 131 15.43 -22.69 -16.86
CA ALA A 131 16.89 -22.72 -16.92
C ALA A 131 17.50 -24.08 -16.53
N ASN A 132 16.69 -25.11 -16.21
CA ASN A 132 17.14 -26.43 -15.76
C ASN A 132 18.13 -26.36 -14.58
N MET A 133 17.90 -25.41 -13.66
CA MET A 133 18.80 -25.20 -12.52
C MET A 133 18.80 -26.41 -11.57
N PRO A 134 19.93 -26.70 -10.91
CA PRO A 134 19.95 -27.66 -9.81
C PRO A 134 18.95 -27.28 -8.71
N GLU A 135 18.34 -28.28 -8.08
CA GLU A 135 17.31 -28.08 -7.04
C GLU A 135 17.76 -27.14 -5.90
N GLU A 136 19.04 -27.18 -5.53
CA GLU A 136 19.61 -26.28 -4.52
C GLU A 136 19.54 -24.80 -4.94
N VAL A 137 19.79 -24.49 -6.21
CA VAL A 137 19.75 -23.12 -6.75
C VAL A 137 18.29 -22.70 -6.94
N ALA A 138 17.45 -23.57 -7.51
CA ALA A 138 16.02 -23.31 -7.70
C ALA A 138 15.32 -22.95 -6.37
N THR A 139 15.67 -23.65 -5.30
CA THR A 139 15.13 -23.38 -3.95
C THR A 139 15.51 -21.97 -3.46
N LYS A 140 16.69 -21.45 -3.81
CA LYS A 140 17.10 -20.10 -3.42
C LYS A 140 16.24 -19.03 -4.12
N PHE A 141 15.97 -19.18 -5.42
CA PHE A 141 15.09 -18.28 -6.16
C PHE A 141 13.66 -18.31 -5.61
N LEU A 142 13.17 -19.49 -5.25
CA LEU A 142 11.85 -19.69 -4.65
C LEU A 142 11.70 -18.94 -3.31
N PHE A 143 12.66 -19.09 -2.38
CA PHE A 143 12.55 -18.50 -1.04
C PHE A 143 13.08 -17.07 -0.92
N PHE A 144 13.67 -16.53 -1.98
CA PHE A 144 14.16 -15.16 -2.06
C PHE A 144 13.14 -14.10 -1.54
N PRO A 145 11.88 -14.03 -2.01
CA PRO A 145 10.91 -13.05 -1.53
C PRO A 145 10.67 -13.12 -0.02
N LEU A 146 10.57 -14.32 0.56
CA LEU A 146 10.33 -14.50 2.00
C LEU A 146 11.50 -13.95 2.84
N ILE A 147 12.73 -14.15 2.38
CA ILE A 147 13.93 -13.66 3.08
C ILE A 147 14.07 -12.14 2.96
N VAL A 148 13.70 -11.56 1.81
CA VAL A 148 13.66 -10.09 1.64
C VAL A 148 12.68 -9.45 2.63
N HIS A 149 11.47 -10.00 2.77
CA HIS A 149 10.50 -9.43 3.71
C HIS A 149 10.82 -9.72 5.17
N ALA A 150 11.52 -10.83 5.46
CA ALA A 150 12.08 -11.05 6.80
C ALA A 150 13.15 -10.00 7.14
N MET A 151 13.94 -9.57 6.14
CA MET A 151 14.87 -8.46 6.27
C MET A 151 14.14 -7.13 6.47
N ASP A 152 13.03 -6.86 5.75
CA ASP A 152 12.23 -5.63 5.91
C ASP A 152 11.86 -5.42 7.39
N ILE A 153 11.35 -6.48 8.04
CA ILE A 153 10.99 -6.42 9.47
C ILE A 153 12.15 -5.89 10.32
N ILE A 154 13.38 -6.37 10.08
CA ILE A 154 14.56 -5.99 10.85
C ILE A 154 14.97 -4.55 10.55
N VAL A 155 15.19 -4.22 9.27
CA VAL A 155 15.70 -2.90 8.86
C VAL A 155 14.70 -1.79 9.15
N SER A 156 13.40 -2.05 8.96
CA SER A 156 12.35 -1.12 9.32
C SER A 156 12.23 -0.94 10.83
N SER A 157 12.37 -2.00 11.63
CA SER A 157 12.39 -1.88 13.09
C SER A 157 13.57 -1.03 13.58
N ILE A 158 14.75 -1.21 12.98
CA ILE A 158 15.91 -0.35 13.26
C ILE A 158 15.59 1.09 12.85
N GLY A 159 15.09 1.33 11.63
CA GLY A 159 14.71 2.67 11.18
C GLY A 159 13.72 3.36 12.12
N ILE A 160 12.69 2.62 12.59
CA ILE A 160 11.70 3.12 13.56
C ILE A 160 12.39 3.53 14.87
N ALA A 161 13.38 2.77 15.35
CA ALA A 161 14.13 3.11 16.56
C ALA A 161 14.97 4.41 16.41
N PHE A 162 15.26 4.85 15.18
CA PHE A 162 15.92 6.14 14.90
C PHE A 162 14.94 7.31 14.72
N VAL A 163 13.63 7.04 14.80
CA VAL A 163 12.59 8.08 14.90
C VAL A 163 12.57 8.57 16.35
N GLY A 164 13.01 9.81 16.55
CA GLY A 164 13.11 10.42 17.87
C GLY A 164 14.46 11.09 18.10
N GLY A 165 14.42 12.27 18.72
CA GLY A 165 15.58 13.11 19.05
C GLY A 165 15.17 14.22 20.01
N GLN A 166 16.06 15.17 20.31
CA GLN A 166 15.70 16.39 21.03
C GLN A 166 14.78 17.24 20.15
N SER A 167 13.47 16.98 20.22
CA SER A 167 12.45 17.78 19.58
C SER A 167 11.89 18.79 20.57
N THR A 168 11.91 20.06 20.19
CA THR A 168 11.09 21.10 20.82
C THR A 168 9.65 20.99 20.31
N ALA A 169 8.69 21.65 20.97
CA ALA A 169 7.28 21.68 20.53
C ALA A 169 7.09 22.25 19.09
N ASP A 170 8.08 22.96 18.56
CA ASP A 170 8.08 23.53 17.20
C ASP A 170 8.78 22.66 16.15
N SER A 171 9.21 21.46 16.50
CA SER A 171 9.88 20.56 15.56
C SER A 171 8.88 19.97 14.57
N ASN A 172 9.17 20.06 13.26
CA ASN A 172 8.34 19.43 12.23
C ASN A 172 8.43 17.88 12.35
N PRO A 173 7.32 17.17 12.65
CA PRO A 173 7.31 15.72 12.83
C PRO A 173 7.74 14.97 11.56
N MET A 174 7.42 15.50 10.38
CA MET A 174 7.74 14.90 9.09
C MET A 174 9.24 14.74 8.90
N ILE A 175 10.06 15.68 9.39
CA ILE A 175 11.52 15.60 9.29
C ILE A 175 12.05 14.38 10.07
N GLN A 176 11.49 14.09 11.25
CA GLN A 176 11.90 12.95 12.06
C GLN A 176 11.47 11.62 11.42
N LEU A 177 10.25 11.56 10.89
CA LEU A 177 9.75 10.39 10.17
C LEU A 177 10.56 10.12 8.90
N GLN A 178 10.97 11.15 8.15
CA GLN A 178 11.85 11.01 7.01
C GLN A 178 13.26 10.55 7.39
N LYS A 179 13.80 11.01 8.52
CA LYS A 179 15.12 10.59 8.99
C LYS A 179 15.15 9.08 9.23
N GLY A 180 14.17 8.55 9.97
CA GLY A 180 14.06 7.10 10.19
C GLY A 180 13.86 6.34 8.88
N TYR A 181 13.08 6.89 7.93
CA TYR A 181 12.86 6.27 6.62
C TYR A 181 14.15 6.15 5.81
N ARG A 182 14.98 7.21 5.81
CA ARG A 182 16.29 7.20 5.13
C ARG A 182 17.25 6.19 5.75
N VAL A 183 17.22 6.02 7.07
CA VAL A 183 18.01 4.98 7.77
C VAL A 183 17.52 3.60 7.36
N ALA A 184 16.21 3.34 7.41
CA ALA A 184 15.64 2.07 6.97
C ALA A 184 16.03 1.77 5.51
N LEU A 185 15.85 2.73 4.60
CA LEU A 185 16.18 2.59 3.18
C LEU A 185 17.67 2.28 2.96
N GLY A 186 18.58 2.97 3.64
CA GLY A 186 20.01 2.70 3.55
C GLY A 186 20.37 1.29 4.03
N LEU A 187 19.74 0.83 5.12
CA LEU A 187 19.92 -0.53 5.62
C LEU A 187 19.32 -1.57 4.66
N SER A 188 18.15 -1.29 4.07
CA SER A 188 17.52 -2.15 3.06
C SER A 188 18.42 -2.32 1.84
N VAL A 189 19.05 -1.25 1.33
CA VAL A 189 20.00 -1.35 0.21
C VAL A 189 21.14 -2.33 0.53
N VAL A 190 21.73 -2.23 1.72
CA VAL A 190 22.83 -3.12 2.15
C VAL A 190 22.33 -4.56 2.35
N GLY A 191 21.21 -4.74 3.05
CA GLY A 191 20.62 -6.06 3.29
C GLY A 191 20.22 -6.75 1.99
N PHE A 192 19.59 -6.02 1.07
CA PHE A 192 19.17 -6.52 -0.23
C PHE A 192 20.37 -6.91 -1.10
N TYR A 193 21.48 -6.15 -1.06
CA TYR A 193 22.73 -6.54 -1.73
C TYR A 193 23.26 -7.89 -1.22
N ILE A 194 23.29 -8.09 0.10
CA ILE A 194 23.76 -9.34 0.70
C ILE A 194 22.85 -10.52 0.32
N ILE A 195 21.53 -10.32 0.39
CA ILE A 195 20.53 -11.37 0.10
C ILE A 195 20.56 -11.73 -1.39
N THR A 196 20.58 -10.74 -2.29
CA THR A 196 20.68 -11.00 -3.74
C THR A 196 21.96 -11.74 -4.10
N TRP A 197 23.10 -11.35 -3.54
CA TRP A 197 24.37 -12.05 -3.74
C TRP A 197 24.34 -13.49 -3.22
N TRP A 198 23.70 -13.72 -2.08
CA TRP A 198 23.66 -15.05 -1.45
C TRP A 198 22.66 -16.01 -2.13
N LEU A 199 21.55 -15.50 -2.66
CA LEU A 199 20.47 -16.34 -3.20
C LEU A 199 20.35 -16.36 -4.73
N LEU A 200 20.71 -15.27 -5.42
CA LEU A 200 20.41 -15.11 -6.85
C LEU A 200 21.65 -15.15 -7.76
N GLU A 201 22.83 -15.47 -7.20
CA GLU A 201 24.01 -15.73 -8.01
C GLU A 201 23.91 -17.12 -8.64
N ASP A 202 23.89 -17.16 -9.97
CA ASP A 202 23.82 -18.38 -10.76
C ASP A 202 25.22 -18.78 -11.23
N PRO A 203 25.70 -20.01 -10.93
CA PRO A 203 27.03 -20.45 -11.35
C PRO A 203 27.26 -20.47 -12.87
N GLU A 204 26.19 -20.67 -13.66
CA GLU A 204 26.27 -20.69 -15.12
C GLU A 204 26.26 -19.28 -15.72
N ASN A 205 25.68 -18.31 -15.01
CA ASN A 205 25.59 -16.90 -15.41
C ASN A 205 26.21 -15.94 -14.37
N PRO A 206 27.55 -15.88 -14.25
CA PRO A 206 28.22 -15.02 -13.27
C PRO A 206 27.80 -13.55 -13.37
N GLY A 207 27.51 -12.94 -12.23
CA GLY A 207 27.04 -11.56 -12.12
C GLY A 207 25.52 -11.40 -12.29
N SER A 208 24.75 -12.49 -12.34
CA SER A 208 23.28 -12.46 -12.29
C SER A 208 22.78 -11.75 -11.02
N ALA A 209 23.42 -11.98 -9.86
CA ALA A 209 23.00 -11.35 -8.61
C ALA A 209 23.11 -9.84 -8.65
N PHE A 210 24.16 -9.30 -9.29
CA PHE A 210 24.34 -7.85 -9.41
C PHE A 210 23.26 -7.20 -10.29
N LYS A 211 22.82 -7.89 -11.34
CA LYS A 211 21.73 -7.42 -12.21
C LYS A 211 20.39 -7.43 -11.45
N PHE A 212 20.08 -8.50 -10.72
CA PHE A 212 18.90 -8.57 -9.87
C PHE A 212 18.93 -7.56 -8.71
N PHE A 213 20.10 -7.33 -8.12
CA PHE A 213 20.30 -6.23 -7.18
C PHE A 213 19.96 -4.88 -7.81
N GLY A 214 20.42 -4.64 -9.05
CA GLY A 214 20.04 -3.46 -9.84
C GLY A 214 18.52 -3.33 -10.00
N CYS A 215 17.80 -4.42 -10.28
CA CYS A 215 16.34 -4.43 -10.32
C CYS A 215 15.73 -3.98 -8.98
N GLY A 216 16.18 -4.55 -7.86
CA GLY A 216 15.73 -4.17 -6.52
C GLY A 216 15.98 -2.70 -6.20
N ILE A 217 17.16 -2.17 -6.53
CA ILE A 217 17.48 -0.75 -6.38
C ILE A 217 16.55 0.13 -7.22
N THR A 218 16.19 -0.32 -8.42
CA THR A 218 15.25 0.42 -9.27
C THR A 218 13.88 0.55 -8.59
N GLY A 219 13.43 -0.52 -7.93
CA GLY A 219 12.22 -0.53 -7.10
C GLY A 219 12.29 0.38 -5.88
N MET A 220 13.41 0.34 -5.13
CA MET A 220 13.64 1.23 -3.98
C MET A 220 13.65 2.71 -4.38
N VAL A 221 14.27 3.04 -5.51
CA VAL A 221 14.26 4.40 -6.07
C VAL A 221 12.84 4.80 -6.49
N CYS A 222 12.09 3.88 -7.10
CA CYS A 222 10.68 4.10 -7.44
C CYS A 222 9.84 4.45 -6.20
N ALA A 223 9.93 3.63 -5.13
CA ALA A 223 9.31 3.92 -3.84
C ALA A 223 9.67 5.32 -3.33
N TYR A 224 10.96 5.63 -3.29
CA TYR A 224 11.46 6.90 -2.77
C TYR A 224 10.89 8.11 -3.54
N ILE A 225 10.84 8.03 -4.88
CA ILE A 225 10.25 9.09 -5.71
C ILE A 225 8.75 9.21 -5.48
N ILE A 226 8.02 8.09 -5.35
CA ILE A 226 6.58 8.10 -5.06
C ILE A 226 6.31 8.76 -3.69
N VAL A 227 7.12 8.44 -2.67
CA VAL A 227 7.01 9.07 -1.34
C VAL A 227 7.19 10.59 -1.44
N LEU A 228 8.26 11.05 -2.08
CA LEU A 228 8.54 12.49 -2.25
C LEU A 228 7.47 13.20 -3.08
N SER A 229 7.05 12.58 -4.19
CA SER A 229 6.01 13.13 -5.05
C SER A 229 4.69 13.27 -4.30
N THR A 230 4.31 12.23 -3.53
CA THR A 230 3.05 12.25 -2.79
C THR A 230 3.08 13.33 -1.73
N GLN A 231 4.17 13.45 -0.97
CA GLN A 231 4.36 14.52 -0.01
C GLN A 231 4.22 15.91 -0.67
N TYR A 232 4.88 16.14 -1.81
CA TYR A 232 4.79 17.44 -2.50
C TYR A 232 3.35 17.86 -2.85
N TYR A 233 2.48 16.89 -3.12
CA TYR A 233 1.07 17.15 -3.47
C TYR A 233 0.11 17.16 -2.26
N THR A 234 0.56 16.77 -1.07
CA THR A 234 -0.32 16.62 0.12
C THR A 234 0.14 17.38 1.36
N ASP A 235 1.37 17.85 1.40
CA ASP A 235 1.94 18.60 2.52
C ASP A 235 1.72 20.12 2.33
N TYR A 236 1.22 20.79 3.38
CA TYR A 236 0.84 22.20 3.37
C TYR A 236 2.02 23.16 3.19
N ASP A 237 3.24 22.69 3.39
CA ASP A 237 4.46 23.46 3.13
C ASP A 237 4.69 23.69 1.63
N TYR A 238 3.99 22.96 0.75
CA TYR A 238 4.19 23.03 -0.70
C TYR A 238 3.06 23.73 -1.45
N ARG A 239 3.45 24.27 -2.62
CA ARG A 239 2.59 25.08 -3.49
C ARG A 239 1.26 24.41 -3.90
N PRO A 240 1.19 23.09 -4.20
CA PRO A 240 -0.08 22.48 -4.60
C PRO A 240 -1.16 22.63 -3.53
N VAL A 241 -0.85 22.31 -2.27
CA VAL A 241 -1.80 22.42 -1.15
C VAL A 241 -2.10 23.89 -0.83
N GLN A 242 -1.07 24.74 -0.83
CA GLN A 242 -1.25 26.19 -0.62
C GLN A 242 -2.20 26.81 -1.66
N SER A 243 -2.15 26.35 -2.92
CA SER A 243 -3.06 26.83 -3.97
C SER A 243 -4.52 26.41 -3.74
N ILE A 244 -4.76 25.26 -3.10
CA ILE A 244 -6.10 24.81 -2.71
C ILE A 244 -6.62 25.69 -1.55
N ALA A 245 -5.77 25.94 -0.54
CA ALA A 245 -6.10 26.83 0.57
C ALA A 245 -6.38 28.27 0.07
N GLU A 246 -5.57 28.80 -0.85
CA GLU A 246 -5.79 30.11 -1.47
C GLU A 246 -7.13 30.15 -2.24
N ALA A 247 -7.47 29.08 -2.98
CA ALA A 247 -8.74 28.97 -3.70
C ALA A 247 -9.98 28.91 -2.78
N SER A 248 -9.80 28.62 -1.48
CA SER A 248 -10.88 28.70 -0.50
C SER A 248 -11.32 30.13 -0.22
N THR A 249 -10.46 31.14 -0.49
CA THR A 249 -10.81 32.57 -0.33
C THR A 249 -11.87 33.05 -1.32
N THR A 250 -12.05 32.34 -2.44
CA THR A 250 -13.05 32.65 -3.48
C THR A 250 -14.29 31.74 -3.43
N GLY A 251 -14.36 30.84 -2.43
CA GLY A 251 -15.53 30.00 -2.15
C GLY A 251 -15.33 28.49 -2.36
N HIS A 252 -16.32 27.69 -1.97
CA HIS A 252 -16.24 26.22 -2.00
C HIS A 252 -16.08 25.66 -3.43
N GLY A 253 -16.73 26.27 -4.42
CA GLY A 253 -16.66 25.81 -5.82
C GLY A 253 -15.25 25.90 -6.40
N THR A 254 -14.53 27.00 -6.14
CA THR A 254 -13.14 27.17 -6.59
C THR A 254 -12.20 26.23 -5.84
N ASN A 255 -12.42 26.01 -4.55
CA ASN A 255 -11.66 25.04 -3.76
C ASN A 255 -11.75 23.63 -4.36
N ILE A 256 -12.96 23.16 -4.69
CA ILE A 256 -13.17 21.84 -5.31
C ILE A 256 -12.51 21.75 -6.70
N ILE A 257 -12.67 22.78 -7.54
CA ILE A 257 -12.09 22.82 -8.89
C ILE A 257 -10.55 22.71 -8.82
N VAL A 258 -9.91 23.48 -7.95
CA VAL A 258 -8.45 23.46 -7.78
C VAL A 258 -7.99 22.14 -7.15
N GLY A 259 -8.73 21.60 -6.18
CA GLY A 259 -8.43 20.30 -5.57
C GLY A 259 -8.43 19.14 -6.58
N ILE A 260 -9.50 19.03 -7.39
CA ILE A 260 -9.58 18.04 -8.49
C ILE A 260 -8.46 18.29 -9.52
N SER A 261 -8.26 19.57 -9.86
CA SER A 261 -7.05 20.16 -10.45
C SER A 261 -5.75 19.42 -10.09
N VAL A 262 -5.39 19.57 -8.83
CA VAL A 262 -4.14 19.11 -8.24
C VAL A 262 -4.09 17.59 -8.20
N GLY A 263 -5.18 16.93 -7.80
CA GLY A 263 -5.26 15.46 -7.73
C GLY A 263 -5.00 14.79 -9.08
N MET A 264 -5.58 15.31 -10.16
CA MET A 264 -5.30 14.79 -11.51
C MET A 264 -3.83 14.96 -11.90
N LYS A 265 -3.22 16.11 -11.61
CA LYS A 265 -1.79 16.37 -11.90
C LYS A 265 -0.86 15.49 -11.05
N ALA A 266 -1.25 15.16 -9.82
CA ALA A 266 -0.45 14.36 -8.89
C ALA A 266 -0.14 12.95 -9.41
N THR A 267 -0.94 12.42 -10.35
CA THR A 267 -0.73 11.11 -10.98
C THR A 267 0.50 11.04 -11.90
N PHE A 268 0.95 12.18 -12.44
CA PHE A 268 1.95 12.21 -13.51
C PHE A 268 3.29 11.60 -13.10
N ILE A 269 3.86 12.05 -11.97
CA ILE A 269 5.19 11.62 -11.52
C ILE A 269 5.17 10.12 -11.12
N PRO A 270 4.21 9.64 -10.30
CA PRO A 270 4.13 8.22 -9.95
C PRO A 270 4.03 7.31 -11.19
N THR A 271 3.15 7.62 -12.15
CA THR A 271 2.96 6.78 -13.34
C THR A 271 4.23 6.69 -14.20
N ILE A 272 4.90 7.81 -14.47
CA ILE A 272 6.16 7.82 -15.23
C ILE A 272 7.26 7.05 -14.49
N THR A 273 7.33 7.21 -13.17
CA THR A 273 8.33 6.52 -12.33
C THR A 273 8.14 5.01 -12.38
N VAL A 274 6.90 4.53 -12.22
CA VAL A 274 6.58 3.10 -12.33
C VAL A 274 6.91 2.56 -13.72
N ALA A 275 6.57 3.29 -14.79
CA ALA A 275 6.87 2.87 -16.16
C ALA A 275 8.37 2.70 -16.40
N ILE A 276 9.18 3.67 -15.93
CA ILE A 276 10.65 3.59 -16.03
C ILE A 276 11.18 2.43 -15.17
N ALA A 277 10.66 2.24 -13.96
CA ALA A 277 11.09 1.18 -13.06
C ALA A 277 10.82 -0.22 -13.64
N VAL A 278 9.61 -0.46 -14.15
CA VAL A 278 9.23 -1.73 -14.79
C VAL A 278 10.10 -2.01 -16.01
N LEU A 279 10.28 -1.03 -16.91
CA LEU A 279 11.12 -1.21 -18.10
C LEU A 279 12.58 -1.49 -17.72
N THR A 280 13.14 -0.73 -16.78
CA THR A 280 14.54 -0.88 -16.37
C THR A 280 14.76 -2.24 -15.70
N ALA A 281 13.88 -2.63 -14.77
CA ALA A 281 13.95 -3.90 -14.08
C ALA A 281 13.77 -5.09 -15.03
N TYR A 282 12.85 -4.99 -16.00
CA TYR A 282 12.65 -6.04 -17.01
C TYR A 282 13.90 -6.25 -17.86
N HIS A 283 14.48 -5.18 -18.41
CA HIS A 283 15.66 -5.29 -19.27
C HIS A 283 16.91 -5.72 -18.48
N LEU A 284 17.08 -5.25 -17.24
CA LEU A 284 18.16 -5.70 -16.37
C LEU A 284 18.04 -7.19 -16.04
N GLY A 285 16.84 -7.65 -15.68
CA GLY A 285 16.55 -9.06 -15.44
C GLY A 285 16.78 -9.93 -16.68
N ALA A 286 16.27 -9.51 -17.84
CA ALA A 286 16.46 -10.22 -19.11
C ALA A 286 17.94 -10.29 -19.52
N SER A 287 18.74 -9.28 -19.15
CA SER A 287 20.17 -9.27 -19.44
C SER A 287 20.99 -10.27 -18.61
N THR A 288 20.39 -10.95 -17.61
CA THR A 288 21.09 -11.90 -16.74
C THR A 288 21.72 -13.06 -17.49
N GLY A 289 21.11 -13.49 -18.60
CA GLY A 289 21.52 -14.68 -19.35
C GLY A 289 20.81 -15.97 -18.90
N ILE A 290 19.92 -15.86 -17.90
CA ILE A 290 19.14 -16.98 -17.37
C ILE A 290 17.87 -17.18 -18.21
N GLY A 291 17.59 -18.43 -18.59
CA GLY A 291 16.46 -18.81 -19.45
C GLY A 291 16.79 -18.69 -20.94
N GLU A 292 15.91 -19.21 -21.81
CA GLU A 292 16.18 -19.29 -23.25
C GLU A 292 16.09 -17.92 -23.93
N ASP A 293 15.00 -17.19 -23.68
CA ASP A 293 14.67 -15.93 -24.34
C ASP A 293 14.85 -14.70 -23.42
N GLY A 294 15.30 -14.91 -22.17
CA GLY A 294 15.43 -13.87 -21.15
C GLY A 294 14.10 -13.28 -20.64
N ARG A 295 12.95 -13.71 -21.19
CA ARG A 295 11.62 -13.22 -20.82
C ARG A 295 11.32 -13.45 -19.34
N ASN A 296 11.47 -14.69 -18.86
CA ASN A 296 11.14 -15.04 -17.48
C ASN A 296 12.14 -14.44 -16.49
N ALA A 297 13.41 -14.28 -16.88
CA ALA A 297 14.38 -13.53 -16.10
C ALA A 297 14.03 -12.04 -16.01
N GLY A 298 13.48 -11.45 -17.09
CA GLY A 298 12.94 -10.10 -17.08
C GLY A 298 11.70 -9.96 -16.19
N LEU A 299 10.75 -10.89 -16.28
CA LEU A 299 9.56 -10.92 -15.40
C LEU A 299 9.97 -11.06 -13.93
N PHE A 300 10.86 -12.00 -13.61
CA PHE A 300 11.41 -12.14 -12.27
C PHE A 300 12.18 -10.87 -11.85
N GLY A 301 12.91 -10.22 -12.75
CA GLY A 301 13.52 -8.92 -12.51
C GLY A 301 12.51 -7.85 -12.07
N THR A 302 11.34 -7.79 -12.70
CA THR A 302 10.25 -6.89 -12.26
C THR A 302 9.69 -7.28 -10.89
N ALA A 303 9.63 -8.58 -10.57
CA ALA A 303 9.28 -9.07 -9.23
C ALA A 303 10.28 -8.58 -8.17
N VAL A 304 11.58 -8.75 -8.43
CA VAL A 304 12.67 -8.29 -7.57
C VAL A 304 12.62 -6.77 -7.39
N ALA A 305 12.24 -6.02 -8.42
CA ALA A 305 12.01 -4.58 -8.28
C ALA A 305 10.79 -4.25 -7.40
N THR A 306 9.68 -4.97 -7.54
CA THR A 306 8.52 -4.82 -6.63
C THR A 306 8.91 -5.13 -5.18
N MET A 307 9.71 -6.17 -4.94
CA MET A 307 10.28 -6.45 -3.60
C MET A 307 11.15 -5.30 -3.09
N GLY A 308 12.01 -4.73 -3.94
CA GLY A 308 12.82 -3.58 -3.58
C GLY A 308 11.95 -2.36 -3.24
N MET A 309 10.84 -2.17 -3.96
CA MET A 309 9.85 -1.15 -3.59
C MET A 309 9.26 -1.44 -2.20
N LEU A 310 8.88 -2.70 -1.95
CA LEU A 310 8.25 -3.19 -0.72
C LEU A 310 9.21 -3.45 0.45
N SER A 311 10.53 -3.29 0.29
CA SER A 311 11.54 -3.65 1.31
C SER A 311 11.55 -2.77 2.57
N ASN A 312 10.63 -1.81 2.63
CA ASN A 312 10.41 -0.88 3.73
C ASN A 312 8.92 -0.79 4.09
N ALA A 313 8.11 -1.78 3.70
CA ALA A 313 6.66 -1.78 3.88
C ALA A 313 6.29 -1.65 5.36
N VAL A 314 7.05 -2.28 6.26
CA VAL A 314 6.87 -2.11 7.72
C VAL A 314 7.04 -0.67 8.15
N TYR A 315 8.05 0.03 7.64
CA TYR A 315 8.28 1.44 7.97
C TYR A 315 7.16 2.34 7.43
N ILE A 316 6.79 2.16 6.15
CA ILE A 316 5.70 2.92 5.51
C ILE A 316 4.38 2.71 6.26
N LEU A 317 4.03 1.47 6.59
CA LEU A 317 2.82 1.15 7.36
C LEU A 317 2.89 1.71 8.78
N SER A 318 4.08 1.79 9.39
CA SER A 318 4.24 2.44 10.69
C SER A 318 3.97 3.95 10.62
N MET A 319 4.43 4.61 9.56
CA MET A 319 4.08 6.01 9.30
C MET A 319 2.59 6.21 9.01
N ASN A 320 1.94 5.28 8.31
CA ASN A 320 0.48 5.31 8.13
C ASN A 320 -0.22 5.32 9.49
N ASN A 321 0.11 4.34 10.33
CA ASN A 321 -0.57 4.13 11.61
C ASN A 321 -0.30 5.26 12.62
N TYR A 322 0.80 6.00 12.46
CA TYR A 322 1.05 7.23 13.21
C TYR A 322 -0.08 8.27 13.01
N GLY A 323 -0.62 8.40 11.80
CA GLY A 323 -1.65 9.39 11.49
C GLY A 323 -2.92 9.22 12.33
N PRO A 324 -3.67 8.10 12.21
CA PRO A 324 -4.86 7.85 13.01
C PRO A 324 -4.64 7.94 14.52
N ILE A 325 -3.43 7.62 15.01
CA ILE A 325 -3.09 7.74 16.43
C ILE A 325 -2.97 9.22 16.83
N ALA A 326 -2.35 10.06 16.00
CA ALA A 326 -2.26 11.50 16.24
C ALA A 326 -3.63 12.17 16.18
N ASP A 327 -4.44 11.78 15.20
CA ASP A 327 -5.84 12.17 15.01
C ASP A 327 -6.68 11.88 16.28
N ASN A 328 -6.65 10.63 16.73
CA ASN A 328 -7.32 10.21 17.96
C ASN A 328 -6.81 10.92 19.21
N ALA A 329 -5.51 11.23 19.28
CA ALA A 329 -4.95 11.99 20.39
C ALA A 329 -5.50 13.43 20.42
N GLY A 330 -5.68 14.05 19.26
CA GLY A 330 -6.33 15.36 19.13
C GLY A 330 -7.78 15.31 19.59
N GLY A 331 -8.56 14.34 19.11
CA GLY A 331 -9.95 14.19 19.52
C GLY A 331 -10.12 13.93 21.02
N ILE A 332 -9.26 13.11 21.61
CA ILE A 332 -9.25 12.88 23.07
C ILE A 332 -8.86 14.15 23.84
N ALA A 333 -7.90 14.94 23.34
CA ALA A 333 -7.50 16.19 23.97
C ALA A 333 -8.67 17.18 24.01
N GLU A 334 -9.41 17.31 22.92
CA GLU A 334 -10.59 18.18 22.85
C GLU A 334 -11.73 17.68 23.75
N MET A 335 -12.10 16.40 23.64
CA MET A 335 -13.16 15.80 24.46
C MET A 335 -12.89 15.86 25.96
N SER A 336 -11.61 15.85 26.37
CA SER A 336 -11.21 15.96 27.77
C SER A 336 -10.93 17.40 28.22
N MET A 337 -11.23 18.39 27.38
CA MET A 337 -11.04 19.83 27.63
C MET A 337 -9.61 20.16 28.09
N GLN A 338 -8.61 19.57 27.42
CA GLN A 338 -7.22 19.91 27.69
C GLN A 338 -6.92 21.37 27.29
N PRO A 339 -5.85 21.98 27.84
CA PRO A 339 -5.45 23.32 27.43
C PRO A 339 -5.12 23.39 25.93
N GLU A 340 -5.41 24.54 25.30
CA GLU A 340 -5.27 24.80 23.85
C GLU A 340 -3.91 24.37 23.25
N HIS A 341 -2.81 24.61 23.97
CA HIS A 341 -1.48 24.21 23.51
C HIS A 341 -1.30 22.69 23.30
N VAL A 342 -2.14 21.85 23.91
CA VAL A 342 -2.16 20.40 23.66
C VAL A 342 -2.76 20.11 22.28
N ARG A 343 -3.86 20.79 21.93
CA ARG A 343 -4.50 20.68 20.62
C ARG A 343 -3.59 21.21 19.51
N ASP A 344 -2.91 22.35 19.73
CA ASP A 344 -1.94 22.89 18.79
C ASP A 344 -0.82 21.89 18.44
N VAL A 345 -0.38 21.10 19.43
CA VAL A 345 0.62 20.06 19.22
C VAL A 345 0.01 18.88 18.46
N THR A 346 -1.18 18.40 18.84
CA THR A 346 -1.82 17.27 18.15
C THR A 346 -2.19 17.60 16.71
N ASP A 347 -2.65 18.82 16.42
CA ASP A 347 -2.99 19.25 15.05
C ASP A 347 -1.75 19.26 14.14
N ARG A 348 -0.58 19.64 14.67
CA ARG A 348 0.69 19.54 13.93
C ARG A 348 1.08 18.08 13.67
N LEU A 349 0.81 17.18 14.62
CA LEU A 349 1.07 15.75 14.47
C LEU A 349 0.09 15.13 13.45
N ASP A 350 -1.18 15.48 13.51
CA ASP A 350 -2.20 15.01 12.57
C ASP A 350 -1.95 15.53 11.15
N ALA A 351 -1.58 16.79 10.98
CA ALA A 351 -1.22 17.32 9.66
C ALA A 351 -0.05 16.52 9.02
N ALA A 352 0.94 16.13 9.81
CA ALA A 352 1.98 15.20 9.35
C ALA A 352 1.43 13.79 9.08
N GLY A 353 0.50 13.32 9.90
CA GLY A 353 -0.27 12.09 9.73
C GLY A 353 -1.05 12.01 8.41
N ASN A 354 -1.70 13.10 8.00
CA ASN A 354 -2.45 13.17 6.74
C ASN A 354 -1.53 12.98 5.52
N VAL A 355 -0.31 13.55 5.59
CA VAL A 355 0.72 13.33 4.57
C VAL A 355 1.18 11.87 4.56
N THR A 356 1.41 11.25 5.72
CA THR A 356 1.86 9.84 5.77
C THR A 356 0.77 8.85 5.35
N LYS A 357 -0.51 9.10 5.70
CA LYS A 357 -1.68 8.36 5.18
C LYS A 357 -1.68 8.38 3.65
N ALA A 358 -1.46 9.55 3.03
CA ALA A 358 -1.38 9.68 1.59
C ALA A 358 -0.17 8.97 0.97
N VAL A 359 1.01 9.12 1.58
CA VAL A 359 2.25 8.42 1.16
C VAL A 359 2.03 6.91 1.08
N THR A 360 1.38 6.32 2.08
CA THR A 360 1.09 4.88 2.09
C THR A 360 0.13 4.48 0.98
N LYS A 361 -0.92 5.27 0.70
CA LYS A 361 -1.81 5.02 -0.45
C LYS A 361 -1.06 5.09 -1.78
N GLY A 362 -0.21 6.08 -1.96
CA GLY A 362 0.64 6.21 -3.16
C GLY A 362 1.61 5.03 -3.30
N TYR A 363 2.18 4.58 -2.19
CA TYR A 363 3.06 3.41 -2.13
C TYR A 363 2.33 2.12 -2.50
N SER A 364 1.16 1.83 -1.92
CA SER A 364 0.33 0.66 -2.27
C SER A 364 -0.06 0.66 -3.74
N ILE A 365 -0.46 1.83 -4.30
CA ILE A 365 -0.83 1.93 -5.72
C ILE A 365 0.39 1.68 -6.62
N GLY A 366 1.55 2.22 -6.27
CA GLY A 366 2.77 1.98 -7.03
C GLY A 366 3.19 0.52 -7.02
N SER A 367 3.12 -0.15 -5.85
CA SER A 367 3.45 -1.58 -5.74
C SER A 367 2.44 -2.43 -6.47
N ALA A 368 1.13 -2.15 -6.37
CA ALA A 368 0.10 -2.84 -7.13
C ALA A 368 0.28 -2.66 -8.64
N SER A 369 0.70 -1.47 -9.09
CA SER A 369 0.99 -1.20 -10.50
C SER A 369 2.17 -2.02 -11.02
N MET A 370 3.23 -2.16 -10.22
CA MET A 370 4.37 -3.02 -10.56
C MET A 370 4.01 -4.52 -10.50
N ALA A 371 3.24 -4.93 -9.49
CA ALA A 371 2.76 -6.29 -9.33
C ALA A 371 1.80 -6.71 -10.46
N CYS A 372 1.03 -5.78 -11.03
CA CYS A 372 0.13 -6.05 -12.16
C CYS A 372 0.87 -6.67 -13.35
N PHE A 373 2.07 -6.17 -13.68
CA PHE A 373 2.87 -6.74 -14.77
C PHE A 373 3.34 -8.17 -14.45
N LEU A 374 3.71 -8.43 -13.20
CA LEU A 374 4.07 -9.74 -12.68
C LEU A 374 2.89 -10.74 -12.73
N LEU A 375 1.73 -10.34 -12.21
CA LEU A 375 0.53 -11.19 -12.18
C LEU A 375 0.01 -11.47 -13.59
N PHE A 376 0.13 -10.50 -14.49
CA PHE A 376 -0.25 -10.67 -15.88
C PHE A 376 0.67 -11.67 -16.60
N GLY A 377 1.98 -11.64 -16.34
CA GLY A 377 2.91 -12.65 -16.82
C GLY A 377 2.52 -14.06 -16.34
N ALA A 378 2.31 -14.22 -15.03
CA ALA A 378 1.88 -15.50 -14.44
C ALA A 378 0.53 -15.98 -15.02
N PHE A 379 -0.42 -15.08 -15.24
CA PHE A 379 -1.70 -15.40 -15.89
C PHE A 379 -1.52 -15.93 -17.32
N MET A 380 -0.63 -15.32 -18.11
CA MET A 380 -0.35 -15.79 -19.48
C MET A 380 0.31 -17.17 -19.50
N ASP A 381 1.19 -17.44 -18.53
CA ASP A 381 1.86 -18.74 -18.41
C ASP A 381 0.85 -19.84 -18.01
N GLU A 382 0.01 -19.58 -17.02
CA GLU A 382 -1.07 -20.48 -16.60
C GLU A 382 -2.07 -20.76 -17.74
N PHE A 383 -2.44 -19.71 -18.49
CA PHE A 383 -3.32 -19.89 -19.64
C PHE A 383 -2.64 -20.72 -20.74
N SER A 384 -1.33 -20.58 -20.93
CA SER A 384 -0.58 -21.38 -21.90
C SER A 384 -0.59 -22.86 -21.53
N GLU A 385 -0.42 -23.17 -20.24
CA GLU A 385 -0.48 -24.52 -19.71
C GLU A 385 -1.88 -25.11 -19.85
N PHE A 386 -2.90 -24.38 -19.40
CA PHE A 386 -4.30 -24.82 -19.48
C PHE A 386 -4.78 -25.04 -20.92
N ALA A 387 -4.41 -24.15 -21.84
CA ALA A 387 -4.79 -24.26 -23.24
C ALA A 387 -3.94 -25.27 -24.02
N GLY A 388 -2.81 -25.71 -23.46
CA GLY A 388 -1.83 -26.57 -24.13
C GLY A 388 -1.15 -25.91 -25.33
N VAL A 389 -1.25 -24.57 -25.46
CA VAL A 389 -0.66 -23.79 -26.55
C VAL A 389 0.03 -22.55 -26.00
N PRO A 390 1.21 -22.16 -26.52
CA PRO A 390 1.92 -20.99 -26.01
C PRO A 390 1.11 -19.70 -26.21
N PHE A 391 0.75 -19.04 -25.12
CA PHE A 391 0.08 -17.74 -25.11
C PHE A 391 1.09 -16.64 -24.85
N LYS A 392 1.77 -16.19 -25.92
CA LYS A 392 2.92 -15.27 -25.81
C LYS A 392 2.56 -13.79 -25.88
N SER A 393 1.41 -13.44 -26.43
CA SER A 393 1.02 -12.04 -26.70
C SER A 393 -0.46 -11.78 -26.49
N VAL A 394 -0.77 -10.60 -25.95
CA VAL A 394 -2.14 -10.06 -25.88
C VAL A 394 -2.27 -8.95 -26.92
N ASP A 395 -2.99 -9.23 -28.00
CA ASP A 395 -3.17 -8.29 -29.11
C ASP A 395 -4.38 -7.37 -28.86
N ILE A 396 -4.11 -6.11 -28.55
CA ILE A 396 -5.12 -5.07 -28.33
C ILE A 396 -5.96 -4.81 -29.60
N ALA A 397 -5.46 -5.14 -30.79
CA ALA A 397 -6.24 -5.02 -32.03
C ALA A 397 -7.35 -6.09 -32.15
N THR A 398 -7.34 -7.11 -31.30
CA THR A 398 -8.41 -8.11 -31.21
C THR A 398 -9.65 -7.48 -30.54
N PRO A 399 -10.84 -7.50 -31.17
CA PRO A 399 -12.04 -6.84 -30.65
C PRO A 399 -12.40 -7.24 -29.21
N GLU A 400 -12.27 -8.52 -28.88
CA GLU A 400 -12.56 -9.07 -27.55
C GLU A 400 -11.62 -8.50 -26.47
N VAL A 401 -10.34 -8.35 -26.79
CA VAL A 401 -9.32 -7.77 -25.89
C VAL A 401 -9.58 -6.28 -25.70
N LEU A 402 -9.87 -5.55 -26.77
CA LEU A 402 -10.20 -4.12 -26.69
C LEU A 402 -11.46 -3.87 -25.85
N ILE A 403 -12.53 -4.65 -26.09
CA ILE A 403 -13.77 -4.57 -25.31
C ILE A 403 -13.51 -4.91 -23.85
N GLY A 404 -12.73 -5.96 -23.57
CA GLY A 404 -12.31 -6.31 -22.21
C GLY A 404 -11.57 -5.17 -21.51
N GLY A 405 -10.63 -4.52 -22.19
CA GLY A 405 -9.89 -3.35 -21.66
C GLY A 405 -10.79 -2.13 -21.39
N LEU A 406 -11.75 -1.86 -22.28
CA LEU A 406 -12.72 -0.77 -22.09
C LEU A 406 -13.66 -1.03 -20.91
N ILE A 407 -14.19 -2.25 -20.78
CA ILE A 407 -15.04 -2.65 -19.64
C ILE A 407 -14.23 -2.59 -18.34
N GLY A 408 -13.00 -3.11 -18.33
CA GLY A 408 -12.11 -3.06 -17.17
C GLY A 408 -11.84 -1.63 -16.71
N SER A 409 -11.56 -0.72 -17.65
CA SER A 409 -11.35 0.71 -17.34
C SER A 409 -12.62 1.36 -16.78
N MET A 410 -13.80 1.04 -17.33
CA MET A 410 -15.09 1.56 -16.88
C MET A 410 -15.46 1.07 -15.48
N ILE A 411 -15.16 -0.20 -15.15
CA ILE A 411 -15.45 -0.78 -13.83
C ILE A 411 -14.82 0.04 -12.70
N ILE A 412 -13.63 0.61 -12.90
CA ILE A 412 -12.96 1.47 -11.91
C ILE A 412 -13.87 2.66 -11.56
N PHE A 413 -14.32 3.42 -12.56
CA PHE A 413 -15.19 4.58 -12.35
C PHE A 413 -16.55 4.20 -11.78
N PHE A 414 -17.12 3.07 -12.23
CA PHE A 414 -18.39 2.58 -11.73
C PHE A 414 -18.29 2.21 -10.24
N PHE A 415 -17.25 1.48 -9.86
CA PHE A 415 -16.99 1.11 -8.47
C PHE A 415 -16.73 2.33 -7.59
N THR A 416 -15.91 3.29 -8.05
CA THR A 416 -15.69 4.57 -7.34
C THR A 416 -17.00 5.32 -7.12
N GLY A 417 -17.88 5.39 -8.13
CA GLY A 417 -19.19 6.02 -8.01
C GLY A 417 -20.10 5.35 -6.97
N LEU A 418 -20.09 4.02 -6.90
CA LEU A 418 -20.81 3.25 -5.87
C LEU A 418 -20.27 3.54 -4.46
N ALA A 419 -18.95 3.57 -4.29
CA ALA A 419 -18.31 3.85 -3.00
C ALA A 419 -18.60 5.28 -2.51
N ILE A 420 -18.45 6.29 -3.38
CA ILE A 420 -18.79 7.70 -3.06
C ILE A 420 -20.27 7.82 -2.67
N SER A 421 -21.16 7.16 -3.42
CA SER A 421 -22.60 7.18 -3.15
C SER A 421 -22.96 6.47 -1.84
N ALA A 422 -22.20 5.45 -1.42
CA ALA A 422 -22.37 4.81 -0.13
C ALA A 422 -22.02 5.77 1.01
N VAL A 423 -20.83 6.40 0.96
CA VAL A 423 -20.40 7.40 1.94
C VAL A 423 -21.41 8.54 2.05
N GLY A 424 -21.83 9.12 0.92
CA GLY A 424 -22.75 10.26 0.92
C GLY A 424 -24.13 9.94 1.53
N ARG A 425 -24.67 8.74 1.28
CA ARG A 425 -25.94 8.31 1.89
C ARG A 425 -25.80 8.13 3.40
N THR A 426 -24.73 7.47 3.85
CA THR A 426 -24.51 7.24 5.29
C THR A 426 -24.18 8.54 6.03
N ALA A 427 -23.37 9.42 5.45
CA ALA A 427 -23.08 10.74 6.02
C ALA A 427 -24.35 11.59 6.20
N HIS A 428 -25.27 11.53 5.24
CA HIS A 428 -26.56 12.22 5.34
C HIS A 428 -27.41 11.68 6.51
N GLU A 429 -27.40 10.36 6.74
CA GLU A 429 -28.09 9.74 7.85
C GLU A 429 -27.44 10.09 9.20
N VAL A 430 -26.11 10.07 9.29
CA VAL A 430 -25.36 10.53 10.47
C VAL A 430 -25.73 11.97 10.80
N ARG A 431 -25.64 12.87 9.82
CA ARG A 431 -26.03 14.29 9.96
C ARG A 431 -27.44 14.44 10.53
N ASN A 432 -28.43 13.74 9.95
CA ASN A 432 -29.82 13.82 10.40
C ASN A 432 -29.99 13.34 11.84
N ASN A 433 -29.26 12.30 12.26
CA ASN A 433 -29.31 11.78 13.63
C ASN A 433 -28.65 12.73 14.63
N VAL A 434 -27.49 13.32 14.30
CA VAL A 434 -26.81 14.31 15.13
C VAL A 434 -27.71 15.55 15.34
N PHE A 435 -28.23 16.10 14.24
CA PHE A 435 -29.05 17.31 14.28
C PHE A 435 -30.43 17.07 14.92
N GLY A 436 -31.14 16.02 14.49
CA GLY A 436 -32.50 15.72 14.90
C GLY A 436 -32.62 15.05 16.27
N GLY A 437 -31.57 14.36 16.73
CA GLY A 437 -31.58 13.61 17.97
C GLY A 437 -31.12 14.38 19.20
N VAL A 438 -30.06 15.21 19.10
CA VAL A 438 -29.39 15.79 20.28
C VAL A 438 -29.59 17.30 20.35
N PHE A 439 -29.19 18.04 19.31
CA PHE A 439 -29.27 19.50 19.32
C PHE A 439 -30.70 20.04 19.26
N TYR A 440 -31.61 19.35 18.55
CA TYR A 440 -33.03 19.74 18.53
C TYR A 440 -33.73 19.53 19.88
N LEU A 441 -33.33 18.53 20.67
CA LEU A 441 -33.89 18.31 22.01
C LEU A 441 -33.35 19.32 23.03
N GLU A 442 -32.07 19.69 22.96
CA GLU A 442 -31.51 20.76 23.80
C GLU A 442 -32.10 22.14 23.48
N GLN A 443 -32.22 22.51 22.20
CA GLN A 443 -32.88 23.77 21.80
C GLN A 443 -34.36 23.80 22.22
N ARG A 444 -35.06 22.67 22.14
CA ARG A 444 -36.45 22.58 22.59
C ARG A 444 -36.58 22.73 24.10
N ASN A 445 -35.65 22.18 24.89
CA ASN A 445 -35.68 22.33 26.34
C ASN A 445 -35.34 23.77 26.77
N MET A 446 -34.42 24.46 26.08
CA MET A 446 -34.13 25.88 26.33
C MET A 446 -35.26 26.85 25.93
N LEU A 447 -36.17 26.43 25.05
CA LEU A 447 -37.35 27.23 24.68
C LEU A 447 -38.58 26.93 25.55
N VAL A 448 -38.50 25.91 26.40
CA VAL A 448 -39.56 25.49 27.32
C VAL A 448 -39.28 25.94 28.77
N GLU A 449 -38.03 26.26 29.10
CA GLU A 449 -37.65 27.10 30.26
C GLU A 449 -37.71 28.59 29.92
#